data_AF-A0A7Z2SR27-F1
#
_entry.id   AF-A0A7Z2SR27-F1
#
_cell.length_a   1.000
_cell.length_b   1.000
_cell.length_c   1.000
_cell.angle_alpha   90.00
_cell.angle_beta   90.00
_cell.angle_gamma   90.00
#
_symmetry.space_group_name_H-M   'P 1'
#
loop_
_entity.id
_entity.type
_entity.pdbx_description
1 polymer ?
#
loop_
_entity_poly.entity_id
_entity_poly.type
_entity_poly.pdbx_seq_one_letter_code
_entity_poly.pdbx_strand_id
1 'polypeptide(L)'
;MSGGRGQVVGGRPAGCPRSFCGCGASIRVFGHIVPGLNLAANWLRFPRTSPAPGMVAARRGHVFVLEQHVEGDIWMAYDANSGGRSTRIHARSLRGYTVVNPRAA
;
A
#
# COMPACT_ATOMS: atom_id res chain seq x y z
N MET A 1 9.94 -18.13 19.38
CA MET A 1 9.64 -16.71 19.03
C MET A 1 10.22 -16.40 17.65
N SER A 2 9.47 -16.67 16.56
CA SER A 2 9.95 -16.42 15.19
C SER A 2 9.24 -15.19 14.62
N GLY A 3 10.03 -14.16 14.33
CA GLY A 3 9.57 -12.80 14.08
C GLY A 3 8.78 -12.58 12.79
N GLY A 4 7.87 -11.61 12.86
CA GLY A 4 7.65 -10.57 11.84
C GLY A 4 7.45 -10.98 10.38
N ARG A 5 7.01 -12.21 10.11
CA ARG A 5 6.62 -12.62 8.75
C ARG A 5 5.23 -12.06 8.49
N GLY A 6 5.19 -10.90 7.85
CA GLY A 6 3.97 -10.38 7.25
C GLY A 6 3.13 -11.47 6.62
N GLN A 7 1.82 -11.47 6.91
CA GLN A 7 0.88 -12.44 6.37
C GLN A 7 0.86 -12.30 4.85
N VAL A 8 1.30 -13.32 4.11
CA VAL A 8 1.18 -13.34 2.65
C VAL A 8 -0.30 -13.54 2.32
N VAL A 9 -0.92 -12.52 1.72
CA VAL A 9 -2.33 -12.53 1.36
C VAL A 9 -2.54 -13.08 -0.05
N GLY A 10 -1.52 -13.02 -0.90
CA GLY A 10 -1.62 -13.57 -2.26
C GLY A 10 -0.44 -13.20 -3.15
N GLY A 11 -0.56 -13.55 -4.43
CA GLY A 11 0.38 -13.19 -5.49
C GLY A 11 -0.04 -11.95 -6.27
N ARG A 12 0.56 -11.78 -7.46
CA ARG A 12 0.16 -10.74 -8.43
C ARG A 12 -1.29 -10.97 -8.88
N PRO A 13 -2.19 -9.99 -8.70
CA PRO A 13 -3.55 -10.09 -9.24
C PRO A 13 -3.54 -10.20 -10.78
N ALA A 14 -4.46 -10.97 -11.34
CA ALA A 14 -4.64 -11.05 -12.79
C ALA A 14 -4.95 -9.64 -13.35
N GLY A 15 -4.23 -9.22 -14.39
CA GLY A 15 -4.34 -7.88 -14.97
C GLY A 15 -3.36 -6.82 -14.42
N CYS A 16 -2.66 -7.08 -13.31
CA CYS A 16 -1.67 -6.15 -12.79
C CYS A 16 -0.31 -6.26 -13.50
N PRO A 17 0.44 -5.14 -13.69
CA PRO A 17 1.80 -5.15 -14.26
C PRO A 17 2.82 -5.86 -13.35
N ARG A 18 4.06 -6.09 -13.81
CA ARG A 18 5.09 -6.75 -13.00
C ARG A 18 5.46 -5.99 -11.72
N SER A 19 5.37 -4.66 -11.75
CA SER A 19 5.47 -3.76 -10.59
C SER A 19 4.05 -3.37 -10.15
N PHE A 20 3.42 -4.20 -9.32
CA PHE A 20 2.00 -4.10 -9.01
C PHE A 20 1.68 -3.47 -7.64
N CYS A 21 2.61 -2.75 -7.02
CA CYS A 21 2.35 -2.09 -5.74
C CYS A 21 1.15 -1.13 -5.82
N GLY A 22 1.14 -0.26 -6.82
CA GLY A 22 0.01 0.64 -7.08
C GLY A 22 -1.25 -0.09 -7.55
N CYS A 23 -1.10 -1.17 -8.30
CA CYS A 23 -2.25 -1.95 -8.79
C CYS A 23 -2.97 -2.68 -7.64
N GLY A 24 -2.22 -3.38 -6.79
CA GLY A 24 -2.79 -4.05 -5.63
C GLY A 24 -3.36 -3.08 -4.60
N ALA A 25 -2.70 -1.93 -4.39
CA ALA A 25 -3.27 -0.85 -3.59
C ALA A 25 -4.59 -0.33 -4.18
N SER A 26 -4.69 -0.18 -5.50
CA SER A 26 -5.92 0.25 -6.17
C SER A 26 -7.05 -0.75 -5.96
N ILE A 27 -6.79 -2.04 -6.13
CA ILE A 27 -7.78 -3.10 -5.88
C ILE A 27 -8.22 -3.07 -4.41
N ARG A 28 -7.29 -2.89 -3.48
CA ARG A 28 -7.62 -2.85 -2.05
C ARG A 28 -8.47 -1.63 -1.66
N VAL A 29 -8.18 -0.47 -2.24
CA VAL A 29 -8.85 0.80 -1.92
C VAL A 29 -10.18 0.97 -2.67
N PHE A 30 -10.19 0.67 -3.97
CA PHE A 30 -11.28 0.94 -4.91
C PHE A 30 -12.02 -0.33 -5.40
N GLY A 31 -11.54 -1.52 -5.07
CA GLY A 31 -12.13 -2.80 -5.52
C GLY A 31 -11.80 -3.18 -6.97
N HIS A 32 -11.10 -2.32 -7.72
CA HIS A 32 -10.75 -2.56 -9.13
C HIS A 32 -9.37 -1.99 -9.48
N ILE A 33 -8.85 -2.38 -10.64
CA ILE A 33 -7.56 -1.87 -11.15
C ILE A 33 -7.78 -0.47 -11.71
N VAL A 34 -7.01 0.50 -11.21
CA VAL A 34 -6.95 1.86 -11.76
C VAL A 34 -5.60 2.02 -12.46
N PRO A 35 -5.52 1.92 -13.82
CA PRO A 35 -4.24 1.90 -14.53
C PRO A 35 -3.37 3.13 -14.24
N GLY A 36 -4.00 4.31 -14.06
CA GLY A 36 -3.32 5.55 -13.71
C GLY A 36 -2.63 5.51 -12.34
N LEU A 37 -3.01 4.60 -11.45
CA LEU A 37 -2.43 4.45 -10.11
C LEU A 37 -1.48 3.26 -10.00
N ASN A 38 -1.20 2.54 -11.09
CA ASN A 38 -0.21 1.46 -11.08
C ASN A 38 1.19 1.98 -10.70
N LEU A 39 1.51 3.22 -11.09
CA LEU A 39 2.75 3.89 -10.69
C LEU A 39 2.58 4.52 -9.31
N ALA A 40 3.44 4.11 -8.36
CA ALA A 40 3.45 4.65 -6.99
C ALA A 40 3.55 6.19 -6.95
N ALA A 41 4.26 6.80 -7.90
CA ALA A 41 4.39 8.26 -7.98
C ALA A 41 3.04 8.97 -8.23
N ASN A 42 2.09 8.33 -8.91
CA ASN A 42 0.78 8.95 -9.19
C ASN A 42 -0.10 9.03 -7.94
N TRP A 43 0.15 8.20 -6.92
CA TRP A 43 -0.54 8.33 -5.62
C TRP A 43 -0.17 9.62 -4.89
N LEU A 44 1.01 10.18 -5.15
CA LEU A 44 1.42 11.45 -4.54
C LEU A 44 0.61 12.66 -5.06
N ARG A 45 -0.28 12.46 -6.04
CA ARG A 45 -1.21 13.49 -6.53
C ARG A 45 -2.42 13.68 -5.61
N PHE A 46 -2.75 12.68 -4.81
CA PHE A 46 -3.85 12.77 -3.84
C PHE A 46 -3.51 13.74 -2.71
N PRO A 47 -4.53 14.36 -2.08
CA PRO A 47 -4.32 15.26 -0.96
C PRO A 47 -3.65 14.51 0.20
N ARG A 48 -2.65 15.16 0.79
CA ARG A 48 -1.96 14.64 1.97
C ARG A 48 -2.90 14.68 3.17
N THR A 49 -2.83 13.66 4.00
CA THR A 49 -3.71 13.51 5.16
C THR A 49 -2.98 12.88 6.33
N SER A 50 -3.57 12.96 7.52
CA SER A 50 -3.11 12.21 8.68
C SER A 50 -3.27 10.70 8.47
N PRO A 51 -2.37 9.86 9.04
CA PRO A 51 -2.49 8.41 9.02
C PRO A 51 -3.82 7.93 9.60
N ALA A 52 -4.58 7.18 8.81
CA ALA A 52 -5.83 6.56 9.23
C ALA A 52 -6.07 5.25 8.46
N PRO A 53 -6.90 4.33 8.98
CA PRO A 53 -7.33 3.14 8.24
C PRO A 53 -7.93 3.50 6.88
N GLY A 54 -7.52 2.82 5.81
CA GLY A 54 -7.93 3.07 4.44
C GLY A 54 -7.14 4.17 3.70
N MET A 55 -6.22 4.86 4.39
CA MET A 55 -5.31 5.81 3.75
C MET A 55 -4.15 5.08 3.07
N VAL A 56 -3.42 5.77 2.21
CA VAL A 56 -2.33 5.16 1.45
C VAL A 56 -1.02 5.86 1.74
N ALA A 57 0.00 5.08 2.09
CA ALA A 57 1.36 5.56 2.24
C ALA A 57 2.10 5.36 0.92
N ALA A 58 2.46 6.47 0.27
CA ALA A 58 3.10 6.47 -1.02
C ALA A 58 4.46 7.16 -0.99
N ARG A 59 5.39 6.65 -1.79
CA ARG A 59 6.65 7.30 -2.15
C ARG A 59 6.99 6.98 -3.61
N ARG A 60 7.98 7.68 -4.17
CA ARG A 60 8.49 7.34 -5.50
C ARG A 60 9.03 5.89 -5.47
N GLY A 61 8.38 5.01 -6.24
CA GLY A 61 8.75 3.59 -6.38
C GLY A 61 8.03 2.60 -5.45
N HIS A 62 7.29 3.04 -4.43
CA HIS A 62 6.59 2.11 -3.53
C HIS A 62 5.33 2.72 -2.90
N VAL A 63 4.30 1.90 -2.72
CA VAL A 63 3.02 2.32 -2.17
C VAL A 63 2.33 1.14 -1.49
N PHE A 64 1.69 1.40 -0.34
CA PHE A 64 0.93 0.42 0.43
C PHE A 64 -0.27 1.07 1.13
N VAL A 65 -1.27 0.27 1.46
CA VAL A 65 -2.50 0.74 2.12
C VAL A 65 -2.38 0.56 3.63
N LEU A 66 -2.86 1.52 4.40
CA LEU A 66 -2.91 1.51 5.86
C LEU A 66 -4.16 0.75 6.30
N GLU A 67 -4.00 -0.37 7.00
CA GLU A 67 -5.10 -1.20 7.48
C GLU A 67 -5.43 -0.88 8.94
N GLN A 68 -4.43 -0.93 9.81
CA GLN A 68 -4.62 -0.78 11.26
C GLN A 68 -3.42 -0.07 11.88
N HIS A 69 -3.67 0.83 12.84
CA HIS A 69 -2.59 1.42 13.62
C HIS A 69 -2.04 0.39 14.60
N VAL A 70 -0.72 0.29 14.69
CA VAL A 70 -0.06 -0.60 15.65
C VAL A 70 0.46 0.21 16.83
N GLU A 71 1.40 1.12 16.57
CA GLU A 71 1.98 2.02 17.58
C GLU A 71 2.77 3.13 16.88
N GLY A 72 2.76 4.36 17.40
CA GLY A 72 3.55 5.48 16.85
C GLY A 72 3.41 5.62 15.32
N ASP A 73 4.55 5.57 14.62
CA ASP A 73 4.61 5.61 13.14
C ASP A 73 4.42 4.23 12.47
N ILE A 74 4.16 3.17 13.24
CA ILE A 74 4.03 1.80 12.75
C ILE A 74 2.55 1.46 12.53
N TRP A 75 2.27 1.00 11.33
CA TRP A 75 0.94 0.59 10.90
C TRP A 75 0.99 -0.78 10.24
N MET A 76 -0.07 -1.55 10.42
CA MET A 76 -0.34 -2.73 9.63
C MET A 76 -0.64 -2.27 8.20
N ALA A 77 0.23 -2.64 7.27
CA ALA A 77 0.20 -2.19 5.89
C ALA A 77 -0.13 -3.35 4.95
N TYR A 78 -1.10 -3.16 4.07
CA TYR A 78 -1.30 -4.00 2.90
C TYR A 78 -0.33 -3.55 1.80
N ASP A 79 0.77 -4.30 1.69
CA ASP A 79 1.85 -4.05 0.75
C ASP A 79 1.81 -5.08 -0.38
N ALA A 80 1.24 -4.65 -1.50
CA ALA A 80 1.26 -5.42 -2.73
C ALA A 80 2.65 -5.30 -3.38
N ASN A 81 3.26 -6.42 -3.77
CA ASN A 81 4.61 -6.49 -4.35
C ASN A 81 5.77 -6.30 -3.35
N SER A 82 5.63 -6.84 -2.14
CA SER A 82 6.70 -6.93 -1.14
C SER A 82 7.36 -8.31 -1.08
N GLY A 83 8.67 -8.34 -0.86
CA GLY A 83 9.44 -9.56 -0.61
C GLY A 83 9.38 -10.61 -1.73
N GLY A 84 9.54 -10.20 -2.98
CA GLY A 84 9.64 -11.13 -4.12
C GLY A 84 8.34 -11.33 -4.92
N ARG A 85 7.58 -10.25 -5.16
CA ARG A 85 6.31 -10.27 -5.93
C ARG A 85 5.13 -10.94 -5.22
N SER A 86 5.08 -10.85 -3.90
CA SER A 86 3.91 -11.25 -3.12
C SER A 86 3.19 -10.04 -2.55
N THR A 87 1.91 -10.22 -2.26
CA THR A 87 1.11 -9.30 -1.47
C THR A 87 1.19 -9.71 -0.01
N ARG A 88 1.56 -8.80 0.88
CA ARG A 88 1.72 -9.07 2.31
C ARG A 88 1.01 -8.02 3.16
N ILE A 89 0.41 -8.45 4.26
CA ILE A 89 -0.05 -7.58 5.33
C ILE A 89 0.97 -7.64 6.45
N HIS A 90 1.60 -6.52 6.78
CA HIS A 90 2.62 -6.51 7.82
C HIS A 90 2.86 -5.14 8.45
N ALA A 91 3.41 -5.12 9.66
CA ALA A 91 3.79 -3.89 10.33
C ALA A 91 4.86 -3.15 9.51
N ARG A 92 4.59 -1.89 9.18
CA ARG A 92 5.47 -0.97 8.46
C ARG A 92 5.47 0.40 9.10
N SER A 93 6.66 0.98 9.19
CA SER A 93 6.82 2.38 9.55
C SER A 93 6.44 3.28 8.38
N LEU A 94 5.76 4.38 8.68
CA LEU A 94 5.44 5.46 7.75
C LEU A 94 6.62 6.41 7.48
N ARG A 95 7.76 6.20 8.15
CA ARG A 95 8.94 7.05 7.95
C ARG A 95 9.39 7.04 6.48
N GLY A 96 9.47 8.23 5.89
CA GLY A 96 9.83 8.42 4.48
C GLY A 96 8.69 8.18 3.48
N TYR A 97 7.45 8.02 3.96
CA TYR A 97 6.25 7.94 3.13
C TYR A 97 5.38 9.17 3.30
N THR A 98 4.69 9.54 2.24
CA THR A 98 3.62 10.53 2.29
C THR A 98 2.29 9.81 2.41
N VAL A 99 1.55 10.07 3.47
CA VAL A 99 0.18 9.55 3.61
C VAL A 99 -0.77 10.43 2.83
N VAL A 100 -1.57 9.80 1.98
CA VAL A 100 -2.55 10.46 1.10
C VAL A 100 -3.93 9.85 1.27
N ASN A 101 -4.95 10.66 1.00
CA ASN A 101 -6.35 10.22 0.98
C ASN A 101 -6.78 9.91 -0.46
N PRO A 102 -6.85 8.63 -0.85
CA PRO A 102 -7.25 8.25 -2.21
C PRO A 102 -8.75 8.39 -2.48
N ARG A 103 -9.58 8.64 -1.45
CA ARG A 103 -11.04 8.81 -1.56
C ARG A 103 -11.48 10.27 -1.54
N ALA A 104 -10.54 11.20 -1.39
CA ALA A 104 -10.81 12.64 -1.42
C ALA A 104 -10.60 13.26 -2.82
N ALA A 105 -10.45 12.44 -3.86
CA ALA A 105 -10.38 12.87 -5.25
C ALA A 105 -11.75 12.81 -5.93
#